data_AF-A0A3M1YUU0-F1
#
_entry.id   AF-A0A3M1YUU0-F1
#
_cell.length_a   1.000
_cell.length_b   1.000
_cell.length_c   1.000
_cell.angle_alpha   90.00
_cell.angle_beta   90.00
_cell.angle_gamma   90.00
#
_symmetry.space_group_name_H-M   'P 1'
#
loop_
_entity.id
_entity.type
_entity.pdbx_description
1 polymer ?
#
loop_
_entity_poly.entity_id
_entity_poly.type
_entity_poly.pdbx_seq_one_letter_code
_entity_poly.pdbx_strand_id
1 'polypeptide(L)'
;DIPKAEQAFREAIKLAPYYGDYYVSLAQVIMQQSPDEAIELLDIATLIGTKDSYPNAIRADLASSEEERRNYLAAALPPRSQPQEFAAVLYNRVAGFDLLPEMRWPGPGEAALRPWFTLAAAYEVEGNRDAATRVYEAINDYAPEITAP
;
A
#
# COMPACT_ATOMS: atom_id res chain seq x y z
N ASP A 1 23.09 8.03 3.10
CA ASP A 1 24.30 7.32 2.66
C ASP A 1 23.86 5.93 2.20
N ILE A 2 23.76 5.72 0.88
CA ILE A 2 23.11 4.52 0.29
C ILE A 2 23.82 3.22 0.71
N PRO A 3 25.16 3.08 0.57
CA PRO A 3 25.86 1.88 1.02
C PRO A 3 25.64 1.53 2.49
N LYS A 4 25.63 2.53 3.38
CA LYS A 4 25.36 2.31 4.80
C LYS A 4 23.93 1.85 5.07
N ALA A 5 22.96 2.44 4.36
CA ALA A 5 21.56 2.05 4.49
C ALA A 5 21.33 0.61 4.01
N GLU A 6 21.92 0.26 2.86
CA GLU A 6 21.86 -1.10 2.32
C GLU A 6 22.43 -2.11 3.32
N GLN A 7 23.64 -1.86 3.84
CA GLN A 7 24.26 -2.76 4.81
C GLN A 7 23.40 -2.91 6.08
N ALA A 8 22.86 -1.81 6.61
CA ALA A 8 22.03 -1.83 7.81
C ALA A 8 20.77 -2.68 7.61
N PHE A 9 20.07 -2.54 6.47
CA PHE A 9 18.89 -3.36 6.20
C PHE A 9 19.22 -4.82 5.94
N ARG A 10 20.35 -5.12 5.28
CA ARG A 10 20.83 -6.51 5.14
C ARG A 10 21.14 -7.15 6.50
N GLU A 11 21.71 -6.40 7.44
CA GLU A 11 21.91 -6.86 8.82
C GLU A 11 20.59 -7.05 9.57
N ALA A 12 19.64 -6.13 9.42
CA ALA A 12 18.30 -6.25 10.01
C ALA A 12 17.56 -7.51 9.53
N ILE A 13 17.62 -7.81 8.22
CA ILE A 13 17.03 -9.03 7.64
C ILE A 13 17.68 -10.29 8.22
N LYS A 14 19.02 -10.30 8.41
CA LYS A 14 19.70 -11.44 9.05
C LYS A 14 19.23 -11.68 10.48
N LEU A 15 18.99 -10.61 11.24
CA LEU A 15 18.55 -10.69 12.63
C LEU A 15 17.08 -11.10 12.75
N ALA A 16 16.24 -10.63 11.84
CA ALA A 16 14.80 -10.87 11.89
C ALA A 16 14.21 -11.05 10.47
N PRO A 17 14.38 -12.25 9.88
CA PRO A 17 14.05 -12.51 8.48
C PRO A 17 12.54 -12.59 8.18
N TYR A 18 11.69 -12.47 9.20
CA TYR A 18 10.24 -12.55 9.09
C TYR A 18 9.55 -11.18 9.13
N TYR A 19 10.31 -10.09 9.14
CA TYR A 19 9.76 -8.74 9.01
C TYR A 19 9.83 -8.27 7.56
N GLY A 20 8.72 -8.38 6.84
CA GLY A 20 8.63 -7.97 5.43
C GLY A 20 8.98 -6.49 5.19
N ASP A 21 8.74 -5.61 6.15
CA ASP A 21 9.05 -4.18 6.05
C ASP A 21 10.55 -3.90 5.79
N TYR A 22 11.46 -4.75 6.30
CA TYR A 22 12.89 -4.61 6.04
C TYR A 22 13.25 -4.96 4.59
N TYR A 23 12.55 -5.92 3.99
CA TYR A 23 12.73 -6.26 2.59
C TYR A 23 12.25 -5.12 1.69
N VAL A 24 11.10 -4.49 2.00
CA VAL A 24 10.62 -3.31 1.27
C VAL A 24 11.61 -2.14 1.40
N SER A 25 12.10 -1.90 2.61
CA SER A 25 13.06 -0.82 2.87
C SER A 25 14.38 -1.03 2.14
N LEU A 26 14.89 -2.28 2.11
CA LEU A 26 16.09 -2.61 1.33
C LEU A 26 15.84 -2.44 -0.17
N ALA A 27 14.70 -2.95 -0.69
CA ALA A 27 14.33 -2.79 -2.08
C ALA A 27 14.31 -1.30 -2.49
N GLN A 28 13.73 -0.44 -1.67
CA GLN A 28 13.70 1.01 -1.90
C GLN A 28 15.10 1.62 -2.03
N VAL A 29 16.05 1.15 -1.21
CA VAL A 29 17.43 1.64 -1.21
C VAL A 29 18.17 1.23 -2.47
N ILE A 30 17.96 0.00 -2.95
CA ILE A 30 18.75 -0.58 -4.05
C ILE A 30 18.07 -0.53 -5.42
N MET A 31 16.79 -0.16 -5.51
CA MET A 31 15.98 -0.27 -6.74
C MET A 31 16.60 0.42 -7.98
N GLN A 32 17.36 1.50 -7.78
CA GLN A 32 18.03 2.23 -8.87
C GLN A 32 19.33 1.56 -9.33
N GLN A 33 19.95 0.74 -8.47
CA GLN A 33 21.25 0.10 -8.70
C GLN A 33 21.09 -1.35 -9.14
N SER A 34 20.13 -2.04 -8.54
CA SER A 34 19.82 -3.46 -8.73
C SER A 34 18.29 -3.64 -8.79
N PRO A 35 17.63 -3.24 -9.89
CA PRO A 35 16.17 -3.33 -10.01
C PRO A 35 15.66 -4.76 -9.90
N ASP A 36 16.37 -5.74 -10.47
CA ASP A 36 16.00 -7.16 -10.41
C ASP A 36 16.02 -7.67 -8.96
N GLU A 37 17.08 -7.36 -8.19
CA GLU A 37 17.16 -7.73 -6.77
C GLU A 37 16.06 -7.03 -5.95
N ALA A 38 15.74 -5.77 -6.26
CA ALA A 38 14.65 -5.07 -5.59
C ALA A 38 13.29 -5.76 -5.83
N ILE A 39 13.03 -6.26 -7.04
CA ILE A 39 11.80 -7.02 -7.33
C ILE A 39 11.75 -8.31 -6.50
N GLU A 40 12.84 -9.07 -6.43
CA GLU A 40 12.91 -10.29 -5.62
C GLU A 40 12.64 -10.00 -4.12
N LEU A 41 13.21 -8.93 -3.59
CA LEU A 41 12.96 -8.50 -2.21
C LEU A 41 11.49 -8.12 -1.99
N LEU A 42 10.86 -7.44 -2.95
CA LEU A 42 9.44 -7.10 -2.89
C LEU A 42 8.56 -8.35 -2.98
N ASP A 43 8.96 -9.39 -3.71
CA ASP A 43 8.26 -10.69 -3.75
C ASP A 43 8.30 -11.37 -2.38
N ILE A 44 9.47 -11.37 -1.73
CA ILE A 44 9.63 -11.89 -0.37
C ILE A 44 8.78 -11.09 0.63
N ALA A 45 8.79 -9.76 0.54
CA ALA A 45 7.98 -8.90 1.39
C ALA A 45 6.48 -9.20 1.26
N THR A 46 5.98 -9.41 0.04
CA THR A 46 4.59 -9.80 -0.22
C THR A 46 4.27 -11.16 0.38
N LEU A 47 5.18 -12.14 0.24
CA LEU A 47 4.97 -13.50 0.76
C LEU A 47 4.90 -13.54 2.29
N ILE A 48 5.78 -12.80 2.96
CA ILE A 48 5.88 -12.77 4.43
C ILE A 48 4.80 -11.87 5.04
N GLY A 49 4.37 -10.85 4.29
CA GLY A 49 3.49 -9.80 4.77
C GLY A 49 4.25 -8.60 5.31
N THR A 50 3.64 -7.43 5.17
CA THR A 50 4.15 -6.14 5.63
C THR A 50 3.15 -5.52 6.60
N LYS A 51 3.63 -4.66 7.48
CA LYS A 51 2.78 -3.99 8.46
C LYS A 51 2.65 -2.51 8.14
N ASP A 52 3.79 -1.86 7.95
CA ASP A 52 3.87 -0.41 7.81
C ASP A 52 4.40 0.01 6.42
N SER A 53 4.73 -0.98 5.57
CA SER A 53 5.27 -0.76 4.22
C SER A 53 4.28 -1.16 3.12
N TYR A 54 4.43 -0.54 1.95
CA TYR A 54 3.55 -0.76 0.79
C TYR A 54 4.38 -1.26 -0.41
N PRO A 55 4.62 -2.58 -0.56
CA PRO A 55 5.48 -3.12 -1.61
C PRO A 55 5.09 -2.66 -3.02
N ASN A 56 3.78 -2.62 -3.29
CA ASN A 56 3.24 -2.24 -4.59
C ASN A 56 3.46 -0.75 -4.91
N ALA A 57 3.61 0.12 -3.91
CA ALA A 57 4.02 1.50 -4.16
C ALA A 57 5.42 1.57 -4.79
N ILE A 58 6.36 0.71 -4.32
CA ILE A 58 7.71 0.62 -4.90
C ILE A 58 7.68 -0.07 -6.26
N ARG A 59 6.87 -1.12 -6.44
CA ARG A 59 6.72 -1.78 -7.74
C ARG A 59 6.21 -0.83 -8.82
N ALA A 60 5.37 0.14 -8.46
CA ALA A 60 4.92 1.16 -9.40
C ALA A 60 6.07 2.00 -9.97
N ASP A 61 7.12 2.28 -9.18
CA ASP A 61 8.31 3.00 -9.63
C ASP A 61 9.23 2.13 -10.52
N LEU A 62 9.16 0.81 -10.37
CA LEU A 62 9.91 -0.18 -11.16
C LEU A 62 9.14 -0.72 -12.38
N ALA A 63 7.87 -0.32 -12.54
CA ALA A 63 7.01 -0.83 -13.59
C ALA A 63 7.55 -0.49 -14.98
N SER A 64 7.50 -1.47 -15.89
CA SER A 64 8.01 -1.28 -17.26
C SER A 64 6.98 -0.64 -18.19
N SER A 65 5.69 -0.69 -17.82
CA SER A 65 4.59 -0.12 -18.59
C SER A 65 3.67 0.72 -17.72
N GLU A 66 2.99 1.69 -18.32
CA GLU A 66 2.03 2.54 -17.60
C GLU A 66 0.80 1.74 -17.13
N GLU A 67 0.41 0.68 -17.84
CA GLU A 67 -0.65 -0.22 -17.40
C GLU A 67 -0.25 -0.98 -16.12
N GLU A 68 0.94 -1.57 -16.10
CA GLU A 68 1.48 -2.26 -14.94
C GLU A 68 1.64 -1.30 -13.75
N ARG A 69 2.17 -0.11 -14.01
CA ARG A 69 2.28 0.95 -13.00
C ARG A 69 0.93 1.28 -12.37
N ARG A 70 -0.12 1.47 -13.18
CA ARG A 70 -1.47 1.74 -12.69
C ARG A 70 -2.01 0.59 -11.85
N ASN A 71 -1.77 -0.65 -12.24
CA ASN A 71 -2.19 -1.82 -11.45
C ASN A 71 -1.49 -1.85 -10.08
N TYR A 72 -0.19 -1.55 -10.03
CA TYR A 72 0.53 -1.46 -8.76
C TYR A 72 0.07 -0.29 -7.90
N LEU A 73 -0.17 0.89 -8.49
CA LEU A 73 -0.72 2.04 -7.75
C LEU A 73 -2.10 1.73 -7.17
N ALA A 74 -2.98 1.09 -7.93
CA ALA A 74 -4.30 0.68 -7.46
C ALA A 74 -4.20 -0.32 -6.30
N ALA A 75 -3.27 -1.27 -6.38
CA ALA A 75 -3.02 -2.28 -5.37
C ALA A 75 -2.02 -1.86 -4.27
N ALA A 76 -1.66 -0.57 -4.18
CA ALA A 76 -0.62 -0.09 -3.28
C ALA A 76 -0.97 -0.26 -1.81
N LEU A 77 -2.21 0.09 -1.43
CA LEU A 77 -2.71 -0.04 -0.07
C LEU A 77 -3.53 -1.33 0.10
N PRO A 78 -3.49 -1.95 1.28
CA PRO A 78 -4.26 -3.17 1.54
C PRO A 78 -5.77 -2.86 1.47
N PRO A 79 -6.56 -3.79 0.90
CA PRO A 79 -8.00 -3.59 0.79
C PRO A 79 -8.64 -3.49 2.19
N ARG A 80 -9.58 -2.57 2.35
CA ARG A 80 -10.37 -2.47 3.59
C ARG A 80 -11.27 -3.70 3.70
N SER A 81 -11.03 -4.55 4.70
CA SER A 81 -11.95 -5.65 5.01
C SER A 81 -13.18 -5.10 5.70
N GLN A 82 -14.34 -5.18 5.03
CA GLN A 82 -15.63 -4.91 5.64
C GLN A 82 -16.32 -6.26 5.91
N PRO A 83 -16.29 -6.77 7.15
CA PRO A 83 -17.01 -8.00 7.47
C PRO A 83 -18.52 -7.73 7.44
N GLN A 84 -19.17 -7.96 6.29
CA GLN A 84 -20.64 -7.92 6.15
C GLN A 84 -21.29 -9.24 6.61
N GLU A 85 -20.89 -9.77 7.76
CA GLU A 85 -21.44 -11.01 8.31
C GLU A 85 -22.62 -10.67 9.24
N PHE A 86 -23.85 -10.72 8.70
CA PHE A 86 -25.09 -10.67 9.47
C PHE A 86 -25.58 -12.07 9.83
N ALA A 87 -24.71 -12.97 10.32
CA ALA A 87 -25.16 -14.25 10.85
C ALA A 87 -25.56 -14.09 12.32
N ALA A 88 -26.87 -14.01 12.54
CA ALA A 88 -27.48 -13.98 13.86
C ALA A 88 -27.04 -15.17 14.73
N VAL A 89 -26.54 -14.84 15.93
CA VAL A 89 -26.59 -15.62 17.17
C VAL A 89 -26.48 -17.15 17.01
N LEU A 90 -25.26 -17.65 16.87
CA LEU A 90 -24.84 -18.89 17.51
C LEU A 90 -23.31 -18.90 17.66
N TYR A 91 -22.84 -18.74 18.90
CA TYR A 91 -21.45 -18.84 19.37
C TYR A 91 -20.46 -17.70 19.04
N ASN A 92 -20.32 -16.78 20.02
CA ASN A 92 -19.09 -16.07 20.41
C ASN A 92 -18.20 -15.40 19.32
N ARG A 93 -18.79 -14.83 18.27
CA ARG A 93 -18.08 -13.90 17.37
C ARG A 93 -18.67 -12.50 17.52
N VAL A 94 -17.79 -11.50 17.66
CA VAL A 94 -18.18 -10.08 17.68
C VAL A 94 -18.69 -9.73 16.29
N ALA A 95 -19.91 -9.20 16.20
CA ALA A 95 -20.42 -8.64 14.94
C ALA A 95 -19.55 -7.44 14.56
N GLY A 96 -18.98 -7.47 13.36
CA GLY A 96 -18.28 -6.31 12.80
C GLY A 96 -19.29 -5.39 12.14
N PHE A 97 -19.28 -4.12 12.50
CA PHE A 97 -20.07 -3.08 11.83
C PHE A 97 -19.12 -2.14 11.11
N ASP A 98 -19.55 -1.59 9.97
CA ASP A 98 -18.85 -0.44 9.42
C ASP A 98 -19.06 0.75 10.37
N LEU A 99 -17.95 1.36 10.79
CA LEU A 99 -17.98 2.49 11.70
C LEU A 99 -18.35 3.74 10.93
N LEU A 100 -19.13 4.61 11.56
CA LEU A 100 -19.34 5.97 11.07
C LEU A 100 -17.98 6.66 10.89
N PRO A 101 -17.81 7.54 9.89
CA PRO A 101 -16.53 8.21 9.60
C PRO A 101 -15.86 8.81 10.85
N GLU A 102 -16.62 9.41 11.75
CA GLU A 102 -16.13 10.07 12.98
C GLU A 102 -15.64 9.07 14.05
N MET A 103 -16.02 7.80 13.93
CA MET A 103 -15.63 6.71 14.84
C MET A 103 -14.53 5.83 14.25
N ARG A 104 -14.11 6.08 13.00
CA ARG A 104 -13.03 5.33 12.36
C ARG A 104 -11.69 5.71 12.97
N TRP A 105 -10.79 4.73 13.02
CA TRP A 105 -9.39 5.01 13.33
C TRP A 105 -8.82 5.90 12.22
N PRO A 106 -7.94 6.86 12.56
CA PRO A 106 -7.22 7.63 11.55
C PRO A 106 -6.53 6.68 10.57
N GLY A 107 -6.57 7.03 9.28
CA GLY A 107 -5.89 6.31 8.24
C GLY A 107 -4.35 6.41 8.38
N PRO A 108 -3.61 5.76 7.47
CA PRO A 108 -2.14 5.74 7.51
C PRO A 108 -1.49 7.10 7.16
N GLY A 109 -2.28 8.15 6.95
CA GLY A 109 -1.83 9.48 6.58
C GLY A 109 -1.66 9.69 5.08
N GLU A 110 -1.48 10.95 4.69
CA GLU A 110 -1.41 11.37 3.28
C GLU A 110 -0.22 10.75 2.53
N ALA A 111 0.92 10.59 3.21
CA ALA A 111 2.11 10.01 2.62
C ALA A 111 1.88 8.56 2.14
N ALA A 112 1.13 7.77 2.90
CA ALA A 112 0.78 6.40 2.52
C ALA A 112 -0.22 6.34 1.36
N LEU A 113 -1.10 7.33 1.24
CA LEU A 113 -2.12 7.43 0.17
C LEU A 113 -1.59 8.06 -1.11
N ARG A 114 -0.34 8.52 -1.12
CA ARG A 114 0.32 9.11 -2.29
C ARG A 114 0.18 8.28 -3.58
N PRO A 115 0.24 6.93 -3.57
CA PRO A 115 0.02 6.12 -4.75
C PRO A 115 -1.38 6.32 -5.36
N TRP A 116 -2.42 6.40 -4.53
CA TRP A 116 -3.80 6.61 -4.99
C TRP A 116 -4.01 8.04 -5.50
N PHE A 117 -3.43 9.05 -4.84
CA PHE A 117 -3.45 10.42 -5.39
C PHE A 117 -2.76 10.51 -6.75
N THR A 118 -1.63 9.81 -6.91
CA THR A 118 -0.91 9.74 -8.19
C THR A 118 -1.75 9.07 -9.28
N LEU A 119 -2.47 8.00 -8.92
CA LEU A 119 -3.39 7.32 -9.83
C LEU A 119 -4.58 8.20 -10.24
N ALA A 120 -5.19 8.92 -9.29
CA ALA A 120 -6.30 9.82 -9.58
C ALA A 120 -5.87 10.96 -10.52
N ALA A 121 -4.71 11.58 -10.25
CA ALA A 121 -4.14 12.61 -11.11
C ALA A 121 -3.84 12.10 -12.52
N ALA A 122 -3.37 10.85 -12.66
CA ALA A 122 -3.18 10.24 -13.98
C ALA A 122 -4.51 10.13 -14.75
N TYR A 123 -5.59 9.69 -14.10
CA TYR A 123 -6.92 9.64 -14.73
C TYR A 123 -7.47 11.02 -15.11
N GLU A 124 -7.20 12.06 -14.33
CA GLU A 124 -7.59 13.44 -14.68
C GLU A 124 -6.89 13.92 -15.95
N VAL A 125 -5.58 13.66 -16.07
CA VAL A 125 -4.79 14.02 -17.26
C VAL A 125 -5.28 13.26 -18.49
N GLU A 126 -5.68 12.00 -18.33
CA GLU A 126 -6.29 11.19 -19.39
C GLU A 126 -7.74 11.62 -19.73
N GLY A 127 -8.34 12.51 -18.94
CA GLY A 127 -9.73 12.95 -19.09
C GLY A 127 -10.78 11.94 -18.58
N ASN A 128 -10.35 10.86 -17.92
CA ASN A 128 -11.23 9.85 -17.35
C ASN A 128 -11.72 10.25 -15.96
N ARG A 129 -12.62 11.24 -15.92
CA ARG A 129 -13.13 11.83 -14.68
C ARG A 129 -13.83 10.80 -13.78
N ASP A 130 -14.58 9.87 -14.37
CA ASP A 130 -15.30 8.85 -13.59
C ASP A 130 -14.32 7.94 -12.83
N ALA A 131 -13.18 7.60 -13.43
CA ALA A 131 -12.15 6.81 -12.76
C ALA A 131 -11.44 7.62 -11.66
N ALA A 132 -11.12 8.90 -11.91
CA ALA A 132 -10.54 9.78 -10.90
C ALA A 132 -11.47 9.92 -9.68
N THR A 133 -12.77 10.19 -9.90
CA THR A 133 -13.77 10.28 -8.83
C THR A 133 -13.82 9.02 -7.98
N ARG A 134 -13.84 7.82 -8.59
CA ARG A 134 -13.83 6.56 -7.84
C ARG A 134 -12.59 6.39 -6.96
N VAL A 135 -11.43 6.87 -7.40
CA VAL A 135 -10.20 6.80 -6.60
C VAL A 135 -10.26 7.79 -5.43
N TYR A 136 -10.77 9.01 -5.64
CA TYR A 136 -10.97 9.97 -4.55
C TYR A 136 -12.02 9.50 -3.53
N GLU A 137 -13.11 8.89 -3.99
CA GLU A 137 -14.08 8.24 -3.11
C GLU A 137 -13.43 7.14 -2.27
N ALA A 138 -12.59 6.30 -2.89
CA ALA A 138 -11.84 5.27 -2.17
C ALA A 138 -10.87 5.87 -1.12
N ILE A 139 -10.21 7.00 -1.42
CA ILE A 139 -9.36 7.72 -0.47
C ILE A 139 -10.19 8.22 0.72
N ASN A 140 -11.30 8.91 0.47
CA ASN A 140 -12.19 9.43 1.51
C ASN A 140 -12.80 8.31 2.37
N ASP A 141 -13.12 7.16 1.77
CA ASP A 141 -13.60 6.00 2.52
C ASP A 141 -12.52 5.37 3.40
N TYR A 142 -11.27 5.36 2.93
CA TYR A 142 -10.14 4.75 3.61
C TYR A 142 -9.58 5.63 4.74
N ALA A 143 -9.55 6.94 4.54
CA ALA A 143 -9.04 7.95 5.46
C ALA A 143 -9.96 9.18 5.44
N PRO A 144 -11.10 9.16 6.13
CA PRO A 144 -12.11 10.22 6.06
C PRO A 144 -11.62 11.58 6.59
N GLU A 145 -10.56 11.59 7.38
CA GLU A 145 -9.90 12.81 7.85
C GLU A 145 -9.09 13.52 6.76
N ILE A 146 -8.79 12.83 5.65
CA ILE A 146 -8.05 13.38 4.51
C ILE A 146 -9.08 13.82 3.47
N THR A 147 -9.17 15.12 3.23
CA THR A 147 -10.09 15.66 2.23
C THR A 147 -9.48 15.52 0.84
N ALA A 148 -9.86 14.47 0.10
CA ALA A 148 -9.59 14.41 -1.33
C ALA A 148 -10.55 15.34 -2.10
N PRO A 149 -10.10 15.94 -3.22
CA PRO A 149 -10.89 16.87 -4.03
C PRO A 149 -12.09 16.23 -4.74
#